data_AF-D2UGQ0-F1
#
_entry.id   AF-D2UGQ0-F1
#
_cell.length_a   1.000
_cell.length_b   1.000
_cell.length_c   1.000
_cell.angle_alpha   90.00
_cell.angle_beta   90.00
_cell.angle_gamma   90.00
#
_symmetry.space_group_name_H-M   'P 1'
#
loop_
_entity.id
_entity.type
_entity.pdbx_description
1 polymer ?
#
loop_
_entity_poly.entity_id
_entity_poly.type
_entity_poly.pdbx_seq_one_letter_code
_entity_poly.pdbx_strand_id
1 'polypeptide(L)'
;MLPMTDETLTTPRRSTHWIWLLLVATTLAALGFAGWRGWSWWQAHSARERMQQSEVQQQLQALQQNLEVLRSDQHATVQRLQDAASTNRVLRDEMLGLSQRSALLEANVAKLADSSRHGAQALRLDEVELLLNQGQQRLLLAGDVQGARRAYALASGVLDGIDDPQFLNLRQTLLQERTALDALGEGPQARLSAQLDAFAASIDALPTRLPESAQQPLWQRLLAPLVKVRPAQGGVLAARSERVAARDALQLDLTLARAALERGDARGYRSALARAGRWLQRLWPESPQLRACRDTLRTLGNADLRPTIPELGTTLQQLRTLRDARSPS
;
A
#
# COMPACT_ATOMS: atom_id res chain seq x y z
N MET A 1 -125.56 136.47 26.88
CA MET A 1 -126.45 135.44 26.31
C MET A 1 -125.65 134.16 26.14
N LEU A 2 -125.86 133.18 27.05
CA LEU A 2 -125.53 131.73 26.97
C LEU A 2 -126.51 131.03 25.99
N PRO A 3 -126.47 129.71 25.67
CA PRO A 3 -125.68 128.54 26.18
C PRO A 3 -125.04 127.66 25.05
N MET A 4 -124.12 126.68 25.24
CA MET A 4 -124.04 125.36 25.97
C MET A 4 -124.86 124.21 25.32
N THR A 5 -124.26 123.26 24.57
CA THR A 5 -123.69 121.91 24.90
C THR A 5 -124.70 120.75 25.09
N ASP A 6 -124.43 119.63 24.37
CA ASP A 6 -124.44 118.21 24.79
C ASP A 6 -125.05 117.14 23.84
N GLU A 7 -124.28 116.04 23.82
CA GLU A 7 -124.30 114.66 23.29
C GLU A 7 -125.58 113.94 22.77
N THR A 8 -125.35 112.94 21.88
CA THR A 8 -125.75 111.51 22.06
C THR A 8 -125.10 110.56 21.02
N LEU A 9 -124.82 109.32 21.46
CA LEU A 9 -124.17 108.17 20.81
C LEU A 9 -125.03 107.44 19.75
N THR A 10 -124.42 106.87 18.68
CA THR A 10 -124.88 105.63 17.98
C THR A 10 -123.74 104.95 17.18
N THR A 11 -123.74 103.60 17.10
CA THR A 11 -122.85 102.74 16.27
C THR A 11 -123.55 102.43 14.92
N PRO A 12 -122.85 102.21 13.76
CA PRO A 12 -122.54 100.84 13.30
C PRO A 12 -121.40 100.61 12.23
N ARG A 13 -121.05 99.32 12.06
CA ARG A 13 -120.52 98.54 10.91
C ARG A 13 -119.12 98.81 10.28
N ARG A 14 -118.19 97.91 10.64
CA ARG A 14 -116.89 97.61 10.01
C ARG A 14 -116.99 97.18 8.54
N SER A 15 -116.06 97.67 7.73
CA SER A 15 -115.83 97.33 6.31
C SER A 15 -114.85 96.14 6.17
N THR A 16 -115.26 95.10 5.46
CA THR A 16 -114.73 93.72 5.43
C THR A 16 -113.47 93.51 4.55
N HIS A 17 -112.91 94.56 3.95
CA HIS A 17 -111.88 94.41 2.90
C HIS A 17 -110.45 94.13 3.42
N TRP A 18 -110.10 94.55 4.64
CA TRP A 18 -108.73 94.39 5.16
C TRP A 18 -108.43 92.98 5.68
N ILE A 19 -109.47 92.29 6.20
CA ILE A 19 -109.36 90.88 6.64
C ILE A 19 -109.12 89.96 5.43
N TRP A 20 -109.69 90.31 4.27
CA TRP A 20 -109.52 89.54 3.04
C TRP A 20 -108.08 89.61 2.50
N LEU A 21 -107.44 90.78 2.57
CA LEU A 21 -106.03 90.94 2.16
C LEU A 21 -105.06 90.15 3.04
N LEU A 22 -105.28 90.10 4.36
CA LEU A 22 -104.44 89.30 5.25
C LEU A 22 -104.63 87.78 5.03
N LEU A 23 -105.84 87.35 4.66
CA LEU A 23 -106.12 85.95 4.29
C LEU A 23 -105.42 85.53 3.00
N VAL A 24 -105.36 86.42 1.99
CA VAL A 24 -104.67 86.13 0.73
C VAL A 24 -103.15 86.09 0.92
N ALA A 25 -102.59 87.00 1.71
CA ALA A 25 -101.15 87.01 1.98
C ALA A 25 -100.70 85.76 2.78
N THR A 26 -101.49 85.33 3.76
CA THR A 26 -101.19 84.13 4.55
C THR A 26 -101.33 82.84 3.74
N THR A 27 -102.31 82.77 2.83
CA THR A 27 -102.45 81.62 1.91
C THR A 27 -101.30 81.55 0.90
N LEU A 28 -100.83 82.68 0.37
CA LEU A 28 -99.63 82.72 -0.49
C LEU A 28 -98.34 82.34 0.26
N ALA A 29 -98.17 82.82 1.50
CA ALA A 29 -97.02 82.43 2.33
C ALA A 29 -97.04 80.93 2.68
N ALA A 30 -98.22 80.38 2.97
CA ALA A 30 -98.40 78.95 3.23
C ALA A 30 -98.09 78.10 1.98
N LEU A 31 -98.50 78.55 0.79
CA LEU A 31 -98.17 77.88 -0.48
C LEU A 31 -96.67 77.95 -0.79
N GLY A 32 -96.01 79.09 -0.57
CA GLY A 32 -94.57 79.21 -0.73
C GLY A 32 -93.78 78.32 0.24
N PHE A 33 -94.23 78.24 1.50
CA PHE A 33 -93.62 77.36 2.51
C PHE A 33 -93.84 75.87 2.21
N ALA A 34 -95.02 75.50 1.69
CA ALA A 34 -95.32 74.15 1.25
C ALA A 34 -94.46 73.74 0.03
N GLY A 35 -94.28 74.64 -0.95
CA GLY A 35 -93.38 74.43 -2.08
C GLY A 35 -91.92 74.24 -1.65
N TRP A 36 -91.44 75.06 -0.71
CA TRP A 36 -90.08 74.95 -0.17
C TRP A 36 -89.87 73.67 0.65
N ARG A 37 -90.86 73.24 1.45
CA ARG A 37 -90.82 71.93 2.14
C ARG A 37 -90.84 70.76 1.16
N GLY A 38 -91.61 70.85 0.08
CA GLY A 38 -91.65 69.82 -0.97
C GLY A 38 -90.32 69.68 -1.70
N TRP A 39 -89.71 70.80 -2.09
CA TRP A 39 -88.41 70.82 -2.77
C TRP A 39 -87.27 70.34 -1.87
N SER A 40 -87.22 70.78 -0.61
CA SER A 40 -86.22 70.33 0.36
C SER A 40 -86.36 68.84 0.72
N TRP A 41 -87.59 68.31 0.76
CA TRP A 41 -87.84 66.88 0.96
C TRP A 41 -87.39 66.05 -0.25
N TRP A 42 -87.66 66.52 -1.48
CA TRP A 42 -87.19 65.88 -2.70
C TRP A 42 -85.66 65.89 -2.82
N GLN A 43 -85.02 66.98 -2.39
CA GLN A 43 -83.57 67.11 -2.39
C GLN A 43 -82.90 66.23 -1.32
N ALA A 44 -83.56 66.03 -0.17
CA ALA A 44 -83.12 65.10 0.85
C ALA A 44 -83.26 63.62 0.40
N HIS A 45 -84.30 63.29 -0.37
CA HIS A 45 -84.44 61.95 -0.96
C HIS A 45 -83.37 61.68 -2.03
N SER A 46 -83.18 62.62 -2.95
CA SER A 46 -82.21 62.47 -4.03
C SER A 46 -80.74 62.57 -3.57
N ALA A 47 -80.46 63.10 -2.37
CA ALA A 47 -79.14 63.02 -1.75
C ALA A 47 -78.84 61.64 -1.15
N ARG A 48 -79.85 60.97 -0.56
CA ARG A 48 -79.70 59.63 0.04
C ARG A 48 -79.49 58.54 -1.01
N GLU A 49 -80.19 58.62 -2.14
CA GLU A 49 -80.00 57.68 -3.26
C GLU A 49 -78.59 57.79 -3.86
N ARG A 50 -78.04 59.00 -3.97
CA ARG A 50 -76.66 59.22 -4.43
C ARG A 50 -75.62 58.69 -3.45
N MET A 51 -75.85 58.81 -2.14
CA MET A 51 -74.97 58.23 -1.12
C MET A 51 -74.98 56.69 -1.21
N GLN A 52 -76.14 56.06 -1.31
CA GLN A 52 -76.25 54.61 -1.48
C GLN A 52 -75.60 54.12 -2.77
N GLN A 53 -75.78 54.83 -3.89
CA GLN A 53 -75.09 54.50 -5.14
C GLN A 53 -73.57 54.65 -5.02
N SER A 54 -73.08 55.66 -4.30
CA SER A 54 -71.65 55.85 -4.06
C SER A 54 -71.05 54.77 -3.16
N GLU A 55 -71.77 54.33 -2.13
CA GLU A 55 -71.36 53.21 -1.27
C GLU A 55 -71.30 51.89 -2.05
N VAL A 56 -72.32 51.62 -2.89
CA VAL A 56 -72.33 50.45 -3.77
C VAL A 56 -71.19 50.50 -4.79
N GLN A 57 -70.91 51.67 -5.37
CA GLN A 57 -69.77 51.85 -6.28
C GLN A 57 -68.43 51.64 -5.56
N GLN A 58 -68.27 52.14 -4.33
CA GLN A 58 -67.08 51.92 -3.51
C GLN A 58 -66.91 50.44 -3.14
N GLN A 59 -68.00 49.75 -2.79
CA GLN A 59 -67.98 48.31 -2.52
C GLN A 59 -67.59 47.50 -3.76
N LEU A 60 -68.13 47.86 -4.93
CA LEU A 60 -67.76 47.22 -6.20
C LEU A 60 -66.29 47.48 -6.55
N GLN A 61 -65.78 48.69 -6.35
CA GLN A 61 -64.36 48.99 -6.55
C GLN A 61 -63.47 48.21 -5.58
N ALA A 62 -63.85 48.11 -4.30
CA ALA A 62 -63.11 47.32 -3.31
C ALA A 62 -63.10 45.82 -3.67
N LEU A 63 -64.21 45.28 -4.17
CA LEU A 63 -64.29 43.91 -4.68
C LEU A 63 -63.40 43.70 -5.92
N GLN A 64 -63.40 44.64 -6.87
CA GLN A 64 -62.55 44.59 -8.06
C GLN A 64 -61.07 44.64 -7.67
N GLN A 65 -60.68 45.53 -6.76
CA GLN A 65 -59.31 45.62 -6.24
C GLN A 65 -58.91 44.35 -5.50
N ASN A 66 -59.79 43.78 -4.67
CA ASN A 66 -59.53 42.51 -3.99
C ASN A 66 -59.35 41.36 -4.99
N LEU A 67 -60.12 41.32 -6.08
CA LEU A 67 -59.95 40.32 -7.15
C LEU A 67 -58.64 40.51 -7.91
N GLU A 68 -58.22 41.74 -8.16
CA GLU A 68 -56.92 42.05 -8.78
C GLU A 68 -55.75 41.66 -7.88
N VAL A 69 -55.82 41.98 -6.59
CA VAL A 69 -54.82 41.55 -5.59
C VAL A 69 -54.77 40.03 -5.50
N LEU A 70 -55.92 39.36 -5.45
CA LEU A 70 -55.98 37.90 -5.39
C LEU A 70 -55.45 37.24 -6.67
N ARG A 71 -55.72 37.81 -7.85
CA ARG A 71 -55.14 37.36 -9.13
C ARG A 71 -53.64 37.55 -9.17
N SER A 72 -53.16 38.71 -8.73
CA SER A 72 -51.72 39.01 -8.65
C SER A 72 -51.01 38.04 -7.70
N ASP A 73 -51.60 37.77 -6.53
CA ASP A 73 -51.06 36.82 -5.57
C ASP A 73 -51.08 35.37 -6.10
N GLN A 74 -52.15 34.96 -6.80
CA GLN A 74 -52.16 33.68 -7.51
C GLN A 74 -51.02 33.57 -8.51
N HIS A 75 -50.80 34.60 -9.34
CA HIS A 75 -49.69 34.61 -10.30
C HIS A 75 -48.33 34.54 -9.61
N ALA A 76 -48.12 35.33 -8.55
CA ALA A 76 -46.90 35.30 -7.75
C ALA A 76 -46.67 33.92 -7.08
N THR A 77 -47.74 33.23 -6.68
CA THR A 77 -47.67 31.90 -6.06
C THR A 77 -47.36 30.82 -7.10
N VAL A 78 -47.98 30.89 -8.29
CA VAL A 78 -47.68 30.00 -9.41
C VAL A 78 -46.23 30.16 -9.87
N GLN A 79 -45.73 31.40 -9.92
CA GLN A 79 -44.34 31.67 -10.28
C GLN A 79 -43.37 31.10 -9.24
N ARG A 80 -43.62 31.31 -7.94
CA ARG A 80 -42.86 30.67 -6.86
C ARG A 80 -42.87 29.14 -6.93
N LEU A 81 -43.99 28.53 -7.29
CA LEU A 81 -44.08 27.08 -7.49
C LEU A 81 -43.24 26.60 -8.69
N GLN A 82 -43.25 27.36 -9.80
CA GLN A 82 -42.43 27.05 -10.97
C GLN A 82 -40.94 27.20 -10.68
N ASP A 83 -40.55 28.25 -9.94
CA ASP A 83 -39.16 28.49 -9.51
C ASP A 83 -38.68 27.40 -8.53
N ALA A 84 -39.54 26.99 -7.59
CA ALA A 84 -39.24 25.88 -6.70
C ALA A 84 -39.09 24.56 -7.48
N ALA A 85 -39.95 24.32 -8.47
CA ALA A 85 -39.88 23.13 -9.32
C ALA A 85 -38.63 23.10 -10.20
N SER A 86 -38.21 24.24 -10.77
CA SER A 86 -36.98 24.33 -11.57
C SER A 86 -35.74 24.09 -10.71
N THR A 87 -35.69 24.70 -9.52
CA THR A 87 -34.60 24.50 -8.55
C THR A 87 -34.51 23.04 -8.14
N ASN A 88 -35.65 22.38 -7.88
CA ASN A 88 -35.68 20.96 -7.51
C ASN A 88 -35.16 20.06 -8.65
N ARG A 89 -35.47 20.38 -9.92
CA ARG A 89 -34.89 19.65 -11.07
C ARG A 89 -33.38 19.79 -11.13
N VAL A 90 -32.85 21.01 -11.00
CA VAL A 90 -31.39 21.25 -11.01
C VAL A 90 -30.71 20.49 -9.88
N LEU A 91 -31.24 20.54 -8.65
CA LEU A 91 -30.72 19.76 -7.52
C LEU A 91 -30.75 18.25 -7.79
N ARG A 92 -31.79 17.76 -8.46
CA ARG A 92 -31.91 16.34 -8.82
C ARG A 92 -30.88 15.95 -9.88
N ASP A 93 -30.66 16.80 -10.88
CA ASP A 93 -29.64 16.59 -11.91
C ASP A 93 -28.22 16.66 -11.32
N GLU A 94 -27.97 17.58 -10.39
CA GLU A 94 -26.72 17.65 -9.63
C GLU A 94 -26.51 16.41 -8.76
N MET A 95 -27.55 15.95 -8.06
CA MET A 95 -27.51 14.73 -7.25
C MET A 95 -27.21 13.50 -8.12
N LEU A 96 -27.84 13.40 -9.30
CA LEU A 96 -27.55 12.34 -10.27
C LEU A 96 -26.11 12.44 -10.79
N GLY A 97 -25.65 13.66 -11.11
CA GLY A 97 -24.27 13.91 -11.52
C GLY A 97 -23.25 13.57 -10.44
N LEU A 98 -23.55 13.86 -9.17
CA LEU A 98 -22.71 13.53 -8.02
C LEU A 98 -22.67 12.00 -7.80
N SER A 99 -23.81 11.33 -7.92
CA SER A 99 -23.90 9.86 -7.83
C SER A 99 -23.09 9.17 -8.91
N GLN A 100 -23.18 9.62 -10.17
CA GLN A 100 -22.40 9.07 -11.28
C GLN A 100 -20.90 9.31 -11.09
N ARG A 101 -20.50 10.48 -10.59
CA ARG A 101 -19.10 10.78 -10.25
C ARG A 101 -18.60 9.93 -9.08
N SER A 102 -19.41 9.70 -8.03
CA SER A 102 -19.06 8.80 -6.92
C SER A 102 -18.81 7.38 -7.42
N ALA A 103 -19.70 6.85 -8.28
CA ALA A 103 -19.54 5.53 -8.86
C ALA A 103 -18.25 5.40 -9.70
N LEU A 104 -17.90 6.43 -10.47
CA LEU A 104 -16.64 6.47 -11.22
C LEU A 104 -15.41 6.56 -10.29
N LEU A 105 -15.48 7.34 -9.22
CA LEU A 105 -14.41 7.44 -8.23
C LEU A 105 -14.21 6.10 -7.51
N GLU A 106 -15.29 5.44 -7.08
CA GLU A 106 -15.26 4.11 -6.47
C GLU A 106 -14.64 3.07 -7.42
N ALA A 107 -15.03 3.06 -8.70
CA ALA A 107 -14.44 2.17 -9.70
C ALA A 107 -12.94 2.43 -9.91
N ASN A 108 -12.52 3.70 -9.94
CA ASN A 108 -11.11 4.06 -10.08
C ASN A 108 -10.29 3.70 -8.83
N VAL A 109 -10.83 3.93 -7.63
CA VAL A 109 -10.20 3.54 -6.36
C VAL A 109 -10.06 2.02 -6.29
N ALA A 110 -11.10 1.27 -6.68
CA ALA A 110 -11.04 -0.18 -6.76
C ALA A 110 -9.95 -0.64 -7.75
N LYS A 111 -9.88 -0.05 -8.94
CA LYS A 111 -8.85 -0.35 -9.95
C LYS A 111 -7.44 -0.01 -9.46
N LEU A 112 -7.25 1.12 -8.77
CA LEU A 112 -5.95 1.51 -8.22
C LEU A 112 -5.51 0.58 -7.08
N ALA A 113 -6.43 0.26 -6.16
CA ALA A 113 -6.17 -0.72 -5.10
C ALA A 113 -5.79 -2.08 -5.69
N ASP A 114 -6.46 -2.49 -6.76
CA ASP A 114 -6.14 -3.74 -7.45
C ASP A 114 -4.78 -3.70 -8.14
N SER A 115 -4.48 -2.64 -8.89
CA SER A 115 -3.16 -2.44 -9.50
C SER A 115 -2.04 -2.37 -8.46
N SER A 116 -2.29 -1.76 -7.30
CA SER A 116 -1.32 -1.69 -6.19
C SER A 116 -1.05 -3.07 -5.59
N ARG A 117 -2.10 -3.90 -5.39
CA ARG A 117 -1.94 -5.30 -4.95
C ARG A 117 -1.13 -6.13 -5.94
N HIS A 118 -1.45 -6.05 -7.22
CA HIS A 118 -0.72 -6.77 -8.28
C HIS A 118 0.75 -6.31 -8.37
N GLY A 119 1.01 -5.00 -8.26
CA GLY A 119 2.37 -4.45 -8.25
C GLY A 119 3.19 -4.92 -7.05
N ALA A 120 2.60 -4.92 -5.84
CA ALA A 120 3.25 -5.43 -4.64
C ALA A 120 3.53 -6.94 -4.74
N GLN A 121 2.63 -7.72 -5.33
CA GLN A 121 2.81 -9.14 -5.59
C GLN A 121 3.94 -9.39 -6.59
N ALA A 122 3.99 -8.65 -7.69
CA ALA A 122 5.05 -8.77 -8.70
C ALA A 122 6.43 -8.47 -8.08
N LEU A 123 6.55 -7.40 -7.28
CA LEU A 123 7.79 -7.06 -6.59
C LEU A 123 8.26 -8.17 -5.64
N ARG A 124 7.34 -8.81 -4.92
CA ARG A 124 7.68 -9.95 -4.05
C ARG A 124 8.16 -11.16 -4.85
N LEU A 125 7.60 -11.41 -6.03
CA LEU A 125 8.08 -12.49 -6.91
C LEU A 125 9.47 -12.20 -7.47
N ASP A 126 9.75 -10.95 -7.82
CA ASP A 126 11.09 -10.52 -8.25
C ASP A 126 12.12 -10.68 -7.12
N GLU A 127 11.74 -10.36 -5.88
CA GLU A 127 12.58 -10.60 -4.70
C GLU A 127 12.85 -12.09 -4.48
N VAL A 128 11.84 -12.95 -4.65
CA VAL A 128 12.02 -14.41 -4.62
C VAL A 128 13.01 -14.86 -5.69
N GLU A 129 12.85 -14.39 -6.94
CA GLU A 129 13.78 -14.73 -8.03
C GLU A 129 15.21 -14.26 -7.72
N LEU A 130 15.38 -13.04 -7.19
CA LEU A 130 16.68 -12.50 -6.80
C LEU A 130 17.35 -13.36 -5.73
N LEU A 131 16.63 -13.71 -4.66
CA LEU A 131 17.13 -14.53 -3.56
C LEU A 131 17.52 -15.93 -4.03
N LEU A 132 16.70 -16.55 -4.89
CA LEU A 132 16.99 -17.87 -5.45
C LEU A 132 18.23 -17.83 -6.35
N ASN A 133 18.36 -16.84 -7.24
CA ASN A 133 19.56 -16.64 -8.07
C ASN A 133 20.81 -16.43 -7.19
N GLN A 134 20.73 -15.58 -6.16
CA GLN A 134 21.83 -15.34 -5.25
C GLN A 134 22.25 -16.62 -4.52
N GLY A 135 21.29 -17.42 -4.03
CA GLY A 135 21.55 -18.70 -3.41
C GLY A 135 22.23 -19.68 -4.37
N GLN A 136 21.74 -19.77 -5.61
CA GLN A 136 22.32 -20.64 -6.64
C GLN A 136 23.74 -20.22 -7.01
N GLN A 137 24.00 -18.93 -7.20
CA GLN A 137 25.33 -18.40 -7.49
C GLN A 137 26.33 -18.68 -6.36
N ARG A 138 25.92 -18.48 -5.10
CA ARG A 138 26.76 -18.78 -3.93
C ARG A 138 27.14 -20.26 -3.87
N LEU A 139 26.20 -21.15 -4.16
CA LEU A 139 26.46 -22.58 -4.19
C LEU A 139 27.38 -22.98 -5.35
N LEU A 140 27.10 -22.49 -6.56
CA LEU A 140 27.82 -22.88 -7.78
C LEU A 140 29.24 -22.31 -7.83
N LEU A 141 29.43 -21.07 -7.37
CA LEU A 141 30.71 -20.37 -7.44
C LEU A 141 31.58 -20.64 -6.22
N ALA A 142 31.00 -20.48 -5.02
CA ALA A 142 31.74 -20.53 -3.76
C ALA A 142 31.52 -21.82 -2.97
N GLY A 143 30.59 -22.70 -3.35
CA GLY A 143 30.25 -23.89 -2.55
C GLY A 143 29.59 -23.57 -1.20
N ASP A 144 29.13 -22.33 -1.01
CA ASP A 144 28.57 -21.83 0.25
C ASP A 144 27.15 -22.38 0.49
N VAL A 145 27.08 -23.60 1.01
CA VAL A 145 25.82 -24.31 1.33
C VAL A 145 25.01 -23.53 2.36
N GLN A 146 25.66 -22.93 3.37
CA GLN A 146 24.97 -22.17 4.42
C GLN A 146 24.38 -20.87 3.90
N GLY A 147 25.09 -20.16 3.01
CA GLY A 147 24.57 -19.00 2.30
C GLY A 147 23.40 -19.36 1.39
N ALA A 148 23.49 -20.47 0.65
CA ALA A 148 22.39 -20.96 -0.17
C ALA A 148 21.16 -21.31 0.68
N ARG A 149 21.32 -22.05 1.78
CA ARG A 149 20.24 -22.39 2.72
C ARG A 149 19.53 -21.14 3.26
N ARG A 150 20.30 -20.12 3.68
CA ARG A 150 19.73 -18.84 4.14
C ARG A 150 18.97 -18.11 3.04
N ALA A 151 19.53 -18.05 1.83
CA ALA A 151 18.88 -17.40 0.70
C ALA A 151 17.56 -18.09 0.31
N TYR A 152 17.54 -19.42 0.28
CA TYR A 152 16.33 -20.21 -0.01
C TYR A 152 15.29 -20.12 1.11
N ALA A 153 15.72 -20.03 2.38
CA ALA A 153 14.82 -19.79 3.50
C ALA A 153 14.17 -18.40 3.42
N LEU A 154 14.94 -17.35 3.06
CA LEU A 154 14.40 -16.01 2.82
C LEU A 154 13.41 -16.02 1.65
N ALA A 155 13.76 -16.66 0.54
CA ALA A 155 12.88 -16.81 -0.62
C ALA A 155 11.56 -17.50 -0.24
N SER A 156 11.62 -18.56 0.57
CA SER A 156 10.44 -19.24 1.11
C SER A 156 9.59 -18.29 1.94
N GLY A 157 10.19 -17.53 2.86
CA GLY A 157 9.44 -16.57 3.68
C GLY A 157 8.76 -15.47 2.87
N VAL A 158 9.40 -14.97 1.81
CA VAL A 158 8.79 -13.98 0.89
C VAL A 158 7.62 -14.62 0.12
N LEU A 159 7.79 -15.86 -0.36
CA LEU A 159 6.76 -16.59 -1.11
C LEU A 159 5.56 -17.00 -0.24
N ASP A 160 5.80 -17.31 1.04
CA ASP A 160 4.76 -17.63 2.02
C ASP A 160 3.88 -16.42 2.33
N GLY A 161 4.42 -15.20 2.21
CA GLY A 161 3.66 -13.96 2.37
C GLY A 161 2.75 -13.60 1.19
N ILE A 162 2.76 -14.37 0.09
CA ILE A 162 1.89 -14.14 -1.06
C ILE A 162 0.66 -15.05 -0.94
N ASP A 163 -0.50 -14.50 -0.62
CA ASP A 163 -1.75 -15.25 -0.46
C ASP A 163 -2.43 -15.55 -1.81
N ASP A 164 -1.91 -16.53 -2.54
CA ASP A 164 -2.50 -16.96 -3.82
C ASP A 164 -2.33 -18.48 -4.05
N PRO A 165 -3.42 -19.24 -4.32
CA PRO A 165 -3.38 -20.68 -4.56
C PRO A 165 -2.51 -21.11 -5.76
N GLN A 166 -2.31 -20.24 -6.75
CA GLN A 166 -1.55 -20.60 -7.95
C GLN A 166 -0.07 -20.90 -7.66
N PHE A 167 0.47 -20.44 -6.53
CA PHE A 167 1.86 -20.68 -6.12
C PHE A 167 2.03 -21.88 -5.19
N LEU A 168 0.99 -22.68 -4.93
CA LEU A 168 1.11 -23.86 -4.06
C LEU A 168 2.16 -24.84 -4.59
N ASN A 169 2.15 -25.10 -5.90
CA ASN A 169 3.15 -25.96 -6.55
C ASN A 169 4.57 -25.39 -6.44
N LEU A 170 4.70 -24.06 -6.53
CA LEU A 170 5.98 -23.36 -6.39
C LEU A 170 6.52 -23.48 -4.96
N ARG A 171 5.67 -23.31 -3.94
CA ARG A 171 6.03 -23.52 -2.53
C ARG A 171 6.46 -24.96 -2.27
N GLN A 172 5.74 -25.94 -2.82
CA GLN A 172 6.09 -27.35 -2.68
C GLN A 172 7.46 -27.66 -3.31
N THR A 173 7.72 -27.15 -4.51
CA THR A 173 9.01 -27.33 -5.20
C THR A 173 10.14 -26.66 -4.41
N LEU A 174 9.92 -25.44 -3.90
CA LEU A 174 10.90 -24.75 -3.08
C LEU A 174 11.19 -25.49 -1.77
N LEU A 175 10.18 -26.08 -1.14
CA LEU A 175 10.37 -26.91 0.05
C LEU A 175 11.21 -28.14 -0.25
N GLN A 176 10.99 -28.80 -1.39
CA GLN A 176 11.81 -29.95 -1.83
C GLN A 176 13.28 -29.53 -2.01
N GLU A 177 13.54 -28.44 -2.73
CA GLU A 177 14.89 -27.90 -2.90
C GLU A 177 15.55 -27.54 -1.57
N ARG A 178 14.80 -26.97 -0.62
CA ARG A 178 15.29 -26.69 0.74
C ARG A 178 15.64 -27.98 1.48
N THR A 179 14.81 -29.01 1.42
CA THR A 179 15.15 -30.30 2.05
C THR A 179 16.37 -30.96 1.41
N ALA A 180 16.56 -30.81 0.10
CA ALA A 180 17.77 -31.27 -0.58
C ALA A 180 19.02 -30.49 -0.13
N LEU A 181 18.91 -29.16 0.07
CA LEU A 181 19.98 -28.33 0.65
C LEU A 181 20.26 -28.69 2.12
N ASP A 182 19.23 -29.05 2.88
CA ASP A 182 19.37 -29.46 4.28
C ASP A 182 20.05 -30.84 4.40
N ALA A 183 19.76 -31.76 3.48
CA ALA A 183 20.40 -33.07 3.40
C ALA A 183 21.93 -33.01 3.15
N LEU A 184 22.45 -31.89 2.61
CA LEU A 184 23.89 -31.67 2.49
C LEU A 184 24.60 -31.42 3.83
N GLY A 185 23.86 -31.14 4.90
CA GLY A 185 24.39 -30.86 6.23
C GLY A 185 25.30 -29.62 6.24
N GLU A 186 26.53 -29.78 6.75
CA GLU A 186 27.59 -28.76 6.77
C GLU A 186 28.17 -28.46 5.37
N GLY A 187 27.87 -29.31 4.38
CA GLY A 187 28.41 -29.20 3.01
C GLY A 187 29.74 -29.92 2.81
N PRO A 188 30.20 -30.07 1.55
CA PRO A 188 31.44 -30.75 1.22
C PRO A 188 32.68 -29.97 1.68
N GLN A 189 32.67 -28.64 1.61
CA GLN A 189 33.82 -27.81 1.99
C GLN A 189 34.13 -27.89 3.49
N ALA A 190 33.12 -27.75 4.34
CA ALA A 190 33.30 -27.88 5.80
C ALA A 190 33.83 -29.27 6.18
N ARG A 191 33.30 -30.33 5.56
CA ARG A 191 33.80 -31.69 5.75
C ARG A 191 35.26 -31.84 5.32
N LEU A 192 35.64 -31.31 4.16
CA LEU A 192 37.01 -31.34 3.68
C LEU A 192 37.95 -30.48 4.53
N SER A 193 37.47 -29.39 5.10
CA SER A 193 38.23 -28.51 6.00
C SER A 193 38.54 -29.24 7.31
N ALA A 194 37.54 -29.91 7.89
CA ALA A 194 37.73 -30.75 9.07
C ALA A 194 38.68 -31.93 8.80
N GLN A 195 38.59 -32.57 7.62
CA GLN A 195 39.51 -33.65 7.25
C GLN A 195 40.94 -33.14 7.00
N LEU A 196 41.11 -31.93 6.43
CA LEU A 196 42.42 -31.29 6.25
C LEU A 196 43.04 -30.96 7.62
N ASP A 197 42.25 -30.45 8.57
CA ASP A 197 42.70 -30.16 9.93
C ASP A 197 43.13 -31.44 10.67
N ALA A 198 42.31 -32.49 10.58
CA ALA A 198 42.66 -33.80 11.14
C ALA A 198 43.93 -34.38 10.50
N PHE A 199 44.09 -34.20 9.18
CA PHE A 199 45.30 -34.58 8.47
C PHE A 199 46.52 -33.80 8.95
N ALA A 200 46.42 -32.47 9.09
CA ALA A 200 47.49 -31.63 9.61
C ALA A 200 47.92 -32.08 11.02
N ALA A 201 46.98 -32.38 11.91
CA ALA A 201 47.27 -32.91 13.24
C ALA A 201 47.93 -34.30 13.18
N SER A 202 47.55 -35.16 12.23
CA SER A 202 48.17 -36.48 12.05
C SER A 202 49.63 -36.41 11.61
N ILE A 203 50.03 -35.33 10.91
CA ILE A 203 51.42 -35.13 10.49
C ILE A 203 52.32 -34.87 11.70
N ASP A 204 51.84 -34.11 12.69
CA ASP A 204 52.62 -33.80 13.89
C ASP A 204 52.90 -35.06 14.74
N ALA A 205 52.05 -36.08 14.63
CA ALA A 205 52.23 -37.37 15.27
C ALA A 205 53.21 -38.31 14.53
N LEU A 206 53.71 -37.95 13.34
CA LEU A 206 54.61 -38.82 12.56
C LEU A 206 55.97 -38.98 13.26
N PRO A 207 56.47 -40.22 13.41
CA PRO A 207 57.77 -40.45 14.03
C PRO A 207 58.88 -39.79 13.21
N THR A 208 59.62 -38.86 13.84
CA THR A 208 60.74 -38.15 13.19
C THR A 208 62.00 -39.02 13.11
N ARG A 209 62.01 -40.18 13.76
CA ARG A 209 63.06 -41.20 13.70
C ARG A 209 62.41 -42.56 13.55
N LEU A 210 62.87 -43.36 12.60
CA LEU A 210 62.56 -44.80 12.58
C LEU A 210 63.15 -45.42 13.85
N PRO A 211 62.45 -46.35 14.52
CA PRO A 211 63.09 -47.14 15.56
C PRO A 211 64.33 -47.81 14.95
N GLU A 212 65.49 -47.65 15.58
CA GLU A 212 66.67 -48.40 15.21
C GLU A 212 66.30 -49.88 15.23
N SER A 213 66.42 -50.55 14.08
CA SER A 213 66.10 -51.97 13.93
C SER A 213 66.74 -52.76 15.08
N ALA A 214 65.89 -53.40 15.89
CA ALA A 214 66.32 -54.30 16.95
C ALA A 214 67.11 -55.47 16.35
N GLN A 215 68.20 -55.85 17.03
CA GLN A 215 69.33 -56.67 16.58
C GLN A 215 70.26 -56.02 15.54
N GLN A 216 71.09 -55.07 16.00
CA GLN A 216 72.38 -54.82 15.37
C GLN A 216 73.32 -56.01 15.66
N PRO A 217 73.93 -56.66 14.66
CA PRO A 217 74.89 -57.74 14.86
C PRO A 217 76.11 -57.27 15.68
N LEU A 218 76.68 -58.16 16.50
CA LEU A 218 77.75 -57.85 17.48
C LEU A 218 78.94 -57.08 16.89
N TRP A 219 79.31 -57.35 15.64
CA TRP A 219 80.39 -56.66 14.95
C TRP A 219 80.08 -55.18 14.68
N GLN A 220 78.82 -54.78 14.49
CA GLN A 220 78.42 -53.38 14.37
C GLN A 220 78.49 -52.65 15.71
N ARG A 221 78.23 -53.33 16.85
CA ARG A 221 78.37 -52.73 18.19
C ARG A 221 79.83 -52.43 18.56
N LEU A 222 80.75 -53.30 18.17
CA LEU A 222 82.19 -53.11 18.45
C LEU A 222 82.82 -52.01 17.59
N LEU A 223 82.30 -51.76 16.38
CA LEU A 223 82.76 -50.71 15.47
C LEU A 223 82.00 -49.37 15.57
N ALA A 224 80.91 -49.32 16.34
CA ALA A 224 80.07 -48.14 16.55
C ALA A 224 80.81 -46.87 17.05
N PRO A 225 81.90 -46.95 17.87
CA PRO A 225 82.63 -45.75 18.29
C PRO A 225 83.42 -45.09 17.15
N LEU A 226 83.77 -45.86 16.10
CA LEU A 226 84.70 -45.43 15.05
C LEU A 226 84.01 -45.12 13.73
N VAL A 227 82.89 -45.78 13.42
CA VAL A 227 82.18 -45.60 12.14
C VAL A 227 80.67 -45.57 12.35
N LYS A 228 80.08 -44.38 12.25
CA LYS A 228 78.62 -44.23 12.15
C LYS A 228 78.19 -44.45 10.70
N VAL A 229 77.92 -45.71 10.34
CA VAL A 229 77.26 -46.03 9.07
C VAL A 229 75.81 -45.56 9.15
N ARG A 230 75.56 -44.34 8.68
CA ARG A 230 74.19 -43.85 8.48
C ARG A 230 73.80 -44.22 7.04
N PRO A 231 72.85 -45.15 6.81
CA PRO A 231 72.39 -45.42 5.46
C PRO A 231 71.87 -44.10 4.89
N ALA A 232 72.53 -43.63 3.83
CA ALA A 232 72.15 -42.42 3.13
C ALA A 232 70.84 -42.69 2.38
N GLN A 233 69.71 -42.53 3.06
CA GLN A 233 68.41 -42.41 2.41
C GLN A 233 68.40 -41.05 1.72
N GLY A 234 68.90 -41.01 0.48
CA GLY A 234 69.26 -39.81 -0.30
C GLY A 234 68.13 -38.83 -0.65
N GLY A 235 67.01 -38.85 0.08
CA GLY A 235 65.88 -37.93 -0.10
C GLY A 235 65.43 -37.22 1.17
N VAL A 236 65.89 -37.63 2.35
CA VAL A 236 65.46 -37.05 3.63
C VAL A 236 66.40 -35.92 4.05
N LEU A 237 65.85 -34.73 4.28
CA LEU A 237 66.62 -33.55 4.71
C LEU A 237 67.35 -33.84 6.03
N ALA A 238 68.69 -33.86 5.98
CA ALA A 238 69.51 -34.21 7.13
C ALA A 238 69.80 -33.00 8.03
N ALA A 239 70.00 -31.81 7.45
CA ALA A 239 70.32 -30.60 8.21
C ALA A 239 69.11 -30.11 9.03
N ARG A 240 69.36 -29.60 10.24
CA ARG A 240 68.30 -29.11 11.13
C ARG A 240 67.61 -27.87 10.58
N SER A 241 68.36 -26.92 10.02
CA SER A 241 67.84 -25.70 9.40
C SER A 241 66.96 -26.00 8.19
N GLU A 242 67.41 -26.88 7.30
CA GLU A 242 66.62 -27.32 6.12
C GLU A 242 65.32 -28.01 6.53
N ARG A 243 65.33 -28.80 7.60
CA ARG A 243 64.12 -29.44 8.14
C ARG A 243 63.13 -28.46 8.75
N VAL A 244 63.60 -27.39 9.39
CA VAL A 244 62.73 -26.32 9.89
C VAL A 244 62.08 -25.59 8.71
N ALA A 245 62.89 -25.14 7.75
CA ALA A 245 62.37 -24.45 6.55
C ALA A 245 61.38 -25.31 5.74
N ALA A 246 61.63 -26.62 5.61
CA ALA A 246 60.70 -27.52 4.93
C ALA A 246 59.39 -27.76 5.72
N ARG A 247 59.43 -27.74 7.06
CA ARG A 247 58.21 -27.78 7.90
C ARG A 247 57.41 -26.50 7.75
N ASP A 248 58.06 -25.35 7.76
CA ASP A 248 57.39 -24.05 7.57
C ASP A 248 56.75 -23.98 6.18
N ALA A 249 57.45 -24.45 5.14
CA ALA A 249 56.90 -24.55 3.78
C ALA A 249 55.71 -25.52 3.69
N LEU A 250 55.76 -26.66 4.39
CA LEU A 250 54.63 -27.59 4.47
C LEU A 250 53.41 -26.93 5.15
N GLN A 251 53.62 -26.24 6.27
CA GLN A 251 52.56 -25.51 6.97
C GLN A 251 51.96 -24.43 6.08
N LEU A 252 52.78 -23.69 5.34
CA LEU A 252 52.33 -22.70 4.37
C LEU A 252 51.50 -23.31 3.23
N ASP A 253 51.92 -24.45 2.68
CA ASP A 253 51.14 -25.14 1.65
C ASP A 253 49.80 -25.66 2.20
N LEU A 254 49.74 -26.11 3.46
CA LEU A 254 48.50 -26.51 4.11
C LEU A 254 47.56 -25.32 4.37
N THR A 255 48.08 -24.16 4.78
CA THR A 255 47.26 -22.94 4.96
C THR A 255 46.76 -22.40 3.61
N LEU A 256 47.59 -22.47 2.55
CA LEU A 256 47.15 -22.16 1.19
C LEU A 256 46.09 -23.13 0.69
N ALA A 257 46.19 -24.42 1.02
CA ALA A 257 45.15 -25.40 0.71
C ALA A 257 43.85 -25.03 1.44
N ARG A 258 43.89 -24.68 2.72
CA ARG A 258 42.72 -24.20 3.48
C ARG A 258 42.10 -22.95 2.84
N ALA A 259 42.90 -21.96 2.49
CA ALA A 259 42.41 -20.74 1.84
C ALA A 259 41.79 -21.01 0.46
N ALA A 260 42.37 -21.92 -0.33
CA ALA A 260 41.80 -22.31 -1.62
C ALA A 260 40.48 -23.08 -1.45
N LEU A 261 40.39 -23.93 -0.42
CA LEU A 261 39.18 -24.67 -0.07
C LEU A 261 38.02 -23.73 0.29
N GLU A 262 38.25 -22.75 1.16
CA GLU A 262 37.26 -21.74 1.56
C GLU A 262 36.75 -20.89 0.37
N ARG A 263 37.58 -20.73 -0.66
CA ARG A 263 37.23 -19.99 -1.88
C ARG A 263 36.59 -20.87 -2.97
N GLY A 264 36.52 -22.18 -2.75
CA GLY A 264 36.10 -23.13 -3.78
C GLY A 264 37.06 -23.26 -4.97
N ASP A 265 38.33 -22.85 -4.83
CA ASP A 265 39.37 -22.98 -5.86
C ASP A 265 39.96 -24.39 -5.89
N ALA A 266 39.33 -25.25 -6.67
CA ALA A 266 39.75 -26.64 -6.85
C ALA A 266 41.15 -26.82 -7.43
N ARG A 267 41.59 -25.89 -8.28
CA ARG A 267 42.93 -25.97 -8.90
C ARG A 267 44.00 -25.56 -7.90
N GLY A 268 43.78 -24.45 -7.19
CA GLY A 268 44.65 -23.99 -6.11
C GLY A 268 44.77 -25.02 -4.99
N TYR A 269 43.65 -25.61 -4.56
CA TYR A 269 43.60 -26.65 -3.54
C TYR A 269 44.45 -27.87 -3.92
N ARG A 270 44.20 -28.48 -5.09
CA ARG A 270 44.98 -29.63 -5.57
C ARG A 270 46.45 -29.32 -5.73
N SER A 271 46.79 -28.12 -6.21
CA SER A 271 48.17 -27.69 -6.37
C SER A 271 48.88 -27.57 -5.03
N ALA A 272 48.23 -26.98 -4.01
CA ALA A 272 48.76 -26.86 -2.67
C ALA A 272 48.97 -28.23 -1.99
N LEU A 273 47.99 -29.14 -2.10
CA LEU A 273 48.12 -30.51 -1.59
C LEU A 273 49.23 -31.30 -2.28
N ALA A 274 49.40 -31.13 -3.59
CA ALA A 274 50.49 -31.78 -4.32
C ALA A 274 51.86 -31.27 -3.84
N ARG A 275 52.00 -29.98 -3.55
CA ARG A 275 53.24 -29.41 -2.98
C ARG A 275 53.49 -29.92 -1.56
N ALA A 276 52.46 -29.95 -0.70
CA ALA A 276 52.53 -30.54 0.63
C ALA A 276 53.01 -32.01 0.58
N GLY A 277 52.47 -32.80 -0.35
CA GLY A 277 52.89 -34.19 -0.58
C GLY A 277 54.35 -34.35 -1.00
N ARG A 278 54.94 -33.37 -1.70
CA ARG A 278 56.38 -33.34 -2.01
C ARG A 278 57.22 -33.04 -0.77
N TRP A 279 56.77 -32.13 0.09
CA TRP A 279 57.46 -31.83 1.36
C TRP A 279 57.46 -33.02 2.33
N LEU A 280 56.36 -33.76 2.40
CA LEU A 280 56.27 -35.00 3.21
C LEU A 280 57.34 -36.03 2.85
N GLN A 281 57.60 -36.23 1.55
CA GLN A 281 58.65 -37.16 1.08
C GLN A 281 60.06 -36.69 1.42
N ARG A 282 60.27 -35.37 1.54
CA ARG A 282 61.57 -34.77 1.87
C ARG A 282 61.83 -34.72 3.37
N LEU A 283 60.77 -34.65 4.19
CA LEU A 283 60.85 -34.48 5.63
C LEU A 283 60.92 -35.81 6.39
N TRP A 284 60.25 -36.86 5.90
CA TRP A 284 60.19 -38.16 6.56
C TRP A 284 60.72 -39.28 5.65
N PRO A 285 61.38 -40.31 6.24
CA PRO A 285 61.78 -41.50 5.50
C PRO A 285 60.56 -42.34 5.10
N GLU A 286 60.73 -43.14 4.05
CA GLU A 286 59.69 -44.05 3.55
C GLU A 286 59.28 -45.05 4.65
N SER A 287 58.01 -44.98 5.05
CA SER A 287 57.43 -45.77 6.13
C SER A 287 55.97 -46.10 5.80
N PRO A 288 55.39 -47.17 6.39
CA PRO A 288 53.98 -47.47 6.22
C PRO A 288 53.07 -46.28 6.59
N GLN A 289 53.44 -45.52 7.63
CA GLN A 289 52.72 -44.32 8.07
C GLN A 289 52.80 -43.20 7.02
N LEU A 290 53.98 -42.96 6.43
CA LEU A 290 54.13 -41.96 5.36
C LEU A 290 53.28 -42.32 4.13
N ARG A 291 53.21 -43.61 3.77
CA ARG A 291 52.34 -44.08 2.67
C ARG A 291 50.88 -43.81 2.97
N ALA A 292 50.41 -44.14 4.17
CA ALA A 292 49.05 -43.84 4.59
C ALA A 292 48.74 -42.33 4.52
N CYS A 293 49.62 -41.46 5.02
CA CYS A 293 49.44 -40.01 4.91
C CYS A 293 49.38 -39.52 3.45
N ARG A 294 50.21 -40.08 2.56
CA ARG A 294 50.22 -39.73 1.13
C ARG A 294 48.95 -40.20 0.42
N ASP A 295 48.42 -41.36 0.80
CA ASP A 295 47.17 -41.86 0.27
C ASP A 295 45.99 -41.00 0.75
N THR A 296 45.97 -40.60 2.03
CA THR A 296 44.98 -39.63 2.55
C THR A 296 45.02 -38.31 1.79
N LEU A 297 46.21 -37.73 1.53
CA LEU A 297 46.35 -36.52 0.72
C LEU A 297 45.80 -36.68 -0.70
N ARG A 298 46.00 -37.86 -1.30
CA ARG A 298 45.49 -38.17 -2.64
C ARG A 298 43.96 -38.26 -2.63
N THR A 299 43.40 -38.91 -1.63
CA THR A 299 41.94 -38.99 -1.42
C THR A 299 41.35 -37.59 -1.23
N LEU A 300 41.97 -36.74 -0.40
CA LEU A 300 41.56 -35.35 -0.23
C LEU A 300 41.62 -34.55 -1.53
N GLY A 301 42.71 -34.70 -2.31
CA GLY A 301 42.88 -33.99 -3.58
C GLY A 301 41.90 -34.42 -4.68
N ASN A 302 41.35 -35.64 -4.60
CA ASN A 302 40.39 -36.18 -5.55
C ASN A 302 38.93 -35.94 -5.13
N ALA A 303 38.68 -35.42 -3.93
CA ALA A 303 37.33 -35.18 -3.45
C ALA A 303 36.65 -34.01 -4.19
N ASP A 304 35.36 -34.15 -4.45
CA ASP A 304 34.57 -33.10 -5.07
C ASP A 304 34.27 -31.97 -4.10
N LEU A 305 34.71 -30.77 -4.48
CA LEU A 305 34.57 -29.55 -3.70
C LEU A 305 33.19 -28.90 -3.87
N ARG A 306 32.45 -29.29 -4.91
CA ARG A 306 31.17 -28.68 -5.28
C ARG A 306 30.04 -29.70 -5.14
N PRO A 307 29.00 -29.41 -4.34
CA PRO A 307 27.83 -30.26 -4.28
C PRO A 307 27.05 -30.11 -5.60
N THR A 308 26.68 -31.22 -6.21
CA THR A 308 25.77 -31.23 -7.36
C THR A 308 24.41 -31.68 -6.86
N ILE A 309 23.42 -30.78 -6.89
CA ILE A 309 22.03 -31.13 -6.58
C ILE A 309 21.23 -30.98 -7.88
N PRO A 310 20.74 -32.08 -8.49
CA PRO A 310 20.06 -32.02 -9.78
C PRO A 310 18.71 -31.29 -9.70
N GLU A 311 18.09 -31.27 -8.52
CA GLU A 311 16.78 -30.63 -8.29
C GLU A 311 16.88 -29.10 -8.12
N LEU A 312 18.08 -28.54 -7.89
CA LEU A 312 18.25 -27.11 -7.66
C LEU A 312 18.04 -26.29 -8.94
N GLY A 313 17.15 -25.30 -8.84
CA GLY A 313 16.82 -24.37 -9.93
C GLY A 313 15.49 -24.66 -10.59
N THR A 314 14.79 -25.72 -10.18
CA THR A 314 13.45 -26.05 -10.67
C THR A 314 12.43 -24.99 -10.26
N THR A 315 12.48 -24.51 -9.01
CA THR A 315 11.62 -23.41 -8.53
C THR A 315 11.82 -22.14 -9.37
N LEU A 316 13.08 -21.80 -9.65
CA LEU A 316 13.44 -20.62 -10.43
C LEU A 316 12.96 -20.72 -11.88
N GLN A 317 13.06 -21.89 -12.49
CA GLN A 317 12.54 -22.15 -13.83
C GLN A 317 11.01 -22.04 -13.86
N GLN A 318 10.31 -22.64 -12.89
CA GLN A 318 8.85 -22.52 -12.77
C GLN A 318 8.40 -21.06 -12.61
N LEU A 319 9.10 -20.27 -11.78
CA LEU A 319 8.79 -18.85 -11.58
C LEU A 319 8.91 -18.05 -12.89
N ARG A 320 9.96 -18.31 -13.69
CA ARG A 320 10.13 -17.69 -15.01
C ARG A 320 9.01 -18.05 -15.97
N THR A 321 8.65 -19.33 -16.05
CA THR A 321 7.53 -19.78 -16.89
C THR A 321 6.20 -19.14 -16.47
N LEU A 322 5.94 -19.01 -15.17
CA LEU A 322 4.74 -18.33 -14.66
C LEU A 322 4.72 -16.84 -15.02
N ARG A 323 5.88 -16.17 -15.03
CA ARG A 323 6.00 -14.78 -15.46
C ARG A 323 5.74 -14.63 -16.95
N ASP A 324 6.36 -15.48 -17.77
CA ASP A 324 6.19 -15.43 -19.23
C ASP A 324 4.73 -15.68 -19.65
N ALA A 325 4.02 -16.55 -18.92
CA ALA A 325 2.58 -16.78 -19.13
C ALA A 325 1.70 -15.56 -18.79
N ARG A 326 2.16 -14.65 -17.93
CA ARG A 326 1.41 -13.42 -17.53
C ARG A 326 1.75 -12.20 -18.38
N SER A 327 2.87 -12.24 -19.09
CA SER A 327 3.30 -11.19 -20.00
C SER A 327 3.24 -11.69 -21.45
N PRO A 328 2.06 -12.05 -22.00
CA PRO A 328 1.96 -12.38 -23.42
C PRO A 328 2.32 -11.12 -24.22
N SER A 329 3.35 -11.25 -25.04
CA SER A 329 3.82 -10.25 -26.01
C SER A 329 2.72 -9.81 -26.98
#